data_AF-A0A956BPK1-F1
#
_entry.id   AF-A0A956BPK1-F1
#
_cell.length_a   1.000
_cell.length_b   1.000
_cell.length_c   1.000
_cell.angle_alpha   90.00
_cell.angle_beta   90.00
_cell.angle_gamma   90.00
#
_symmetry.space_group_name_H-M   'P 1'
#
loop_
_entity.id
_entity.type
_entity.pdbx_description
1 polymer ?
#
loop_
_entity_poly.entity_id
_entity_poly.type
_entity_poly.pdbx_seq_one_letter_code
_entity_poly.pdbx_strand_id
1 'polypeptide(L)' 'RPIFLLDDLSSELDRARTARLVEQLVDLDAQVWVSTTDPAHLGALPPGEVVTLGVAEGRVTVSD' A
#
# COMPACT_ATOMS: atom_id res chain seq x y z
N ARG A 1 -11.19 11.43 -10.00
CA ARG A 1 -10.15 10.50 -10.50
C ARG A 1 -10.51 9.11 -10.01
N PRO A 2 -10.26 8.03 -10.77
CA PRO A 2 -10.50 6.67 -10.27
C PRO A 2 -9.60 6.38 -9.05
N ILE A 3 -10.09 5.57 -8.12
CA ILE A 3 -9.35 5.09 -6.96
C ILE A 3 -9.12 3.59 -7.14
N PHE A 4 -7.88 3.14 -6.99
CA PHE A 4 -7.55 1.73 -6.89
C PHE A 4 -7.64 1.28 -5.43
N LEU A 5 -8.46 0.27 -5.17
CA LEU A 5 -8.56 -0.37 -3.86
C LEU A 5 -7.94 -1.76 -3.97
N LEU A 6 -6.86 -1.98 -3.22
CA LEU A 6 -6.13 -3.24 -3.17
C LEU A 6 -6.28 -3.81 -1.77
N ASP A 7 -7.01 -4.91 -1.65
CA ASP A 7 -7.27 -5.54 -0.36
C ASP A 7 -6.33 -6.72 -0.13
N ASP A 8 -5.77 -6.81 1.08
CA ASP A 8 -4.87 -7.85 1.57
C ASP A 8 -3.74 -8.22 0.60
N LEU A 9 -3.05 -7.21 0.07
CA LEU A 9 -2.10 -7.40 -1.04
C LEU A 9 -0.99 -8.41 -0.74
N SER A 10 -0.58 -8.53 0.53
CA SER A 10 0.43 -9.47 0.99
C SER A 10 0.06 -10.95 0.85
N SER A 11 -1.23 -11.30 0.81
CA SER A 11 -1.67 -12.69 0.67
C SER A 11 -1.78 -13.14 -0.80
N GLU A 12 -1.92 -12.19 -1.72
CA GLU A 12 -2.15 -12.45 -3.14
C GLU A 12 -0.87 -12.46 -3.99
N LEU A 13 0.14 -11.66 -3.60
CA LEU A 13 1.36 -11.48 -4.38
C LEU A 13 2.63 -11.77 -3.57
N ASP A 14 3.59 -12.41 -4.25
CA ASP A 14 4.96 -12.49 -3.75
C ASP A 14 5.64 -11.11 -3.78
N ARG A 15 6.74 -10.98 -3.03
CA ARG A 15 7.47 -9.72 -2.88
C ARG A 15 7.93 -9.08 -4.19
N ALA A 16 8.33 -9.89 -5.18
CA ALA A 16 8.80 -9.37 -6.46
C ALA A 16 7.65 -8.82 -7.31
N ARG A 17 6.50 -9.50 -7.29
CA ARG A 17 5.27 -9.03 -7.95
C ARG A 17 4.69 -7.80 -7.27
N THR A 18 4.71 -7.74 -5.94
CA THR A 18 4.25 -6.58 -5.18
C THR A 18 5.08 -5.34 -5.49
N ALA A 19 6.41 -5.45 -5.53
CA ALA A 19 7.28 -4.35 -5.90
C ALA A 19 6.97 -3.80 -7.30
N ARG A 20 6.81 -4.70 -8.29
CA ARG A 20 6.45 -4.30 -9.66
C ARG A 20 5.07 -3.62 -9.73
N LEU A 21 4.08 -4.12 -9.00
CA LEU A 21 2.76 -3.48 -8.95
C LEU A 21 2.86 -2.08 -8.37
N VAL A 22 3.60 -1.91 -7.27
CA VAL A 22 3.80 -0.60 -6.63
C VAL A 22 4.47 0.38 -7.59
N GLU A 23 5.51 -0.02 -8.32
CA GLU A 23 6.14 0.80 -9.36
C GLU A 23 5.11 1.28 -10.41
N GLN A 24 4.26 0.37 -10.90
CA GLN A 24 3.22 0.73 -11.88
C GLN A 24 2.17 1.71 -11.31
N LEU A 25 1.82 1.56 -10.04
CA LEU A 25 0.85 2.44 -9.37
C LEU A 25 1.41 3.86 -9.17
N VAL A 26 2.70 3.98 -8.86
CA VAL A 26 3.41 5.26 -8.79
C VAL A 26 3.43 5.94 -10.16
N ASP A 27 3.80 5.21 -11.21
CA ASP A 27 3.86 5.74 -12.58
C ASP A 27 2.50 6.21 -13.12
N LEU A 28 1.40 5.64 -12.62
CA LEU A 28 0.04 5.98 -13.02
C LEU A 28 -0.48 7.31 -12.44
N ASP A 29 0.20 7.90 -11.44
CA ASP A 29 -0.29 9.08 -10.67
C ASP A 29 -1.75 8.91 -10.21
N ALA A 30 -2.13 7.68 -9.84
CA ALA A 30 -3.48 7.34 -9.43
C ALA A 30 -3.63 7.42 -7.91
N GLN A 31 -4.85 7.67 -7.44
CA GLN A 31 -5.14 7.53 -6.02
C GLN A 31 -5.28 6.05 -5.68
N VAL A 32 -4.53 5.59 -4.68
CA VAL A 32 -4.45 4.18 -4.28
C VAL A 32 -4.72 4.03 -2.79
N TRP A 33 -5.50 3.02 -2.43
CA TRP A 33 -5.62 2.51 -1.08
C TRP A 33 -5.19 1.06 -1.05
N VAL A 34 -4.29 0.72 -0.13
CA VAL A 34 -3.79 -0.65 0.05
C VAL A 34 -4.06 -1.07 1.49
N SER A 35 -4.67 -2.25 1.68
CA SER A 35 -4.60 -2.98 2.94
C SER A 35 -3.58 -4.11 2.79
N THR A 36 -2.80 -4.35 3.84
CA THR A 36 -1.78 -5.41 3.90
C THR A 36 -1.53 -5.78 5.35
N THR A 37 -1.19 -7.04 5.60
CA THR A 37 -0.73 -7.49 6.92
C THR A 37 0.80 -7.45 7.05
N ASP A 38 1.51 -7.34 5.93
CA ASP A 38 2.96 -7.15 5.89
C ASP A 38 3.31 -5.91 5.05
N PRO A 39 3.49 -4.73 5.69
CA PRO A 39 3.85 -3.51 4.98
C PRO A 39 5.26 -3.56 4.40
N ALA A 40 6.15 -4.43 4.89
CA ALA A 40 7.51 -4.54 4.36
C ALA A 40 7.52 -5.16 2.94
N HIS A 41 6.43 -5.81 2.53
CA HIS A 41 6.25 -6.35 1.18
C HIS A 41 5.97 -5.27 0.12
N LEU A 42 5.53 -4.06 0.52
CA LEU A 42 5.20 -2.97 -0.40
C LEU A 42 6.45 -2.30 -1.03
N GLY A 43 7.65 -2.62 -0.55
CA GLY A 43 8.88 -2.04 -1.09
C GLY A 43 9.04 -0.56 -0.74
N ALA A 44 9.81 0.17 -1.56
CA ALA A 44 10.06 1.59 -1.36
C ALA A 44 8.94 2.42 -1.97
N LEU A 45 7.99 2.85 -1.13
CA LEU A 45 6.98 3.83 -1.54
C LEU A 45 7.57 5.25 -1.55
N PRO A 46 7.06 6.17 -2.37
CA PRO A 46 7.55 7.55 -2.41
C PRO A 46 7.42 8.22 -1.03
N PRO A 47 8.51 8.73 -0.43
CA PRO A 47 8.45 9.37 0.87
C PRO A 47 7.64 10.68 0.78
N GLY A 48 6.75 10.91 1.76
CA GLY A 48 5.93 12.13 1.83
C GLY A 48 4.65 12.11 0.99
N GLU A 49 4.39 11.07 0.20
CA GLU A 49 3.15 10.90 -0.58
C GLU A 49 2.23 9.81 0.00
N VAL A 50 2.70 9.11 1.04
CA VAL A 50 2.04 7.95 1.62
C VAL A 50 1.62 8.27 3.03
N VAL A 51 0.36 7.98 3.36
CA VAL A 51 -0.13 7.95 4.73
C VAL A 51 -0.21 6.50 5.17
N THR A 52 0.52 6.14 6.23
CA THR A 52 0.46 4.78 6.80
C THR A 52 -0.55 4.77 7.96
N LEU A 53 -1.49 3.83 7.90
CA LEU A 53 -2.52 3.65 8.92
C LEU A 53 -2.36 2.28 9.58
N GLY A 54 -2.18 2.27 10.90
CA GLY A 54 -2.25 1.06 11.72
C GLY A 54 -3.67 0.85 12.24
N VAL A 55 -4.13 -0.40 12.26
CA VAL A 55 -5.43 -0.77 12.85
C VAL A 55 -5.20 -1.80 13.95
N ALA A 56 -5.61 -1.46 15.17
CA ALA A 56 -5.53 -2.35 16.32
C ALA A 56 -6.72 -2.11 17.27
N GLU A 57 -7.33 -3.19 17.77
CA GLU A 57 -8.47 -3.12 18.72
C GLU A 57 -9.62 -2.20 18.26
N GLY A 58 -9.90 -2.18 16.94
CA GLY A 58 -10.93 -1.32 16.36
C GLY A 58 -10.58 0.17 16.31
N ARG A 59 -9.31 0.53 16.54
CA ARG A 59 -8.80 1.91 16.48
C ARG A 59 -7.82 2.06 15.31
N VAL A 60 -7.86 3.23 14.69
CA VAL A 60 -6.94 3.63 13.62
C VAL A 60 -5.91 4.62 14.19
N THR A 61 -4.64 4.38 13.90
CA THR A 61 -3.53 5.29 14.21
C THR A 61 -2.78 5.67 12.95
N VAL A 62 -2.46 6.95 12.80
CA VAL A 62 -1.63 7.45 11.70
C VAL A 62 -0.16 7.37 12.13
N SER A 63 0.70 6.83 11.27
CA SER A 63 2.15 6.86 11.45
C SER A 63 2.75 7.87 10.47
N ASP A 64 3.74 8.63 10.95
CA ASP A 64 4.55 9.56 10.16
C ASP A 64 5.64 8.82 9.34
#